data_AF-K7FRK7-F1
#
_entry.id   AF-K7FRK7-F1
#
_cell.length_a   1.000
_cell.length_b   1.000
_cell.length_c   1.000
_cell.angle_alpha   90.00
_cell.angle_beta   90.00
_cell.angle_gamma   90.00
#
_symmetry.space_group_name_H-M   'P 1'
#
loop_
_entity.id
_entity.type
_entity.pdbx_description
1 polymer ?
#
loop_
_entity_poly.entity_id
_entity_poly.type
_entity_poly.pdbx_seq_one_letter_code
_entity_poly.pdbx_strand_id
1 'polypeptide(L)'
;MFNDIYTASKFAVEGFCESLVVQALKFNVFVSLIEPGPVVTEFETKLYEEAENADYSATDPETADMFSKLYLKNSKAIFSSLGQTPSDIAEVKGHAGVPLLSRHTRPIGIAR
;
A
#
# COMPACT_ATOMS: atom_id res chain seq x y z
N MET A 1 12.99 1.33 -2.82
CA MET A 1 13.93 0.65 -3.72
C MET A 1 13.39 -0.67 -4.27
N PHE A 2 12.35 -1.29 -3.69
CA PHE A 2 11.82 -2.57 -4.21
C PHE A 2 10.32 -2.59 -4.50
N ASN A 3 9.60 -1.50 -4.17
CA ASN A 3 8.19 -1.30 -4.53
C ASN A 3 8.01 -0.03 -5.36
N ASP A 4 9.06 0.50 -6.00
CA ASP A 4 9.06 1.89 -6.46
C ASP A 4 7.93 2.21 -7.45
N ILE A 5 7.64 1.28 -8.37
CA ILE A 5 6.51 1.42 -9.32
C ILE A 5 5.16 1.31 -8.60
N TYR A 6 5.02 0.36 -7.67
CA TYR A 6 3.80 0.20 -6.87
C TYR A 6 3.54 1.43 -6.00
N THR A 7 4.56 1.90 -5.28
CA THR A 7 4.53 3.11 -4.46
C THR A 7 4.21 4.34 -5.30
N ALA A 8 4.89 4.55 -6.44
CA ALA A 8 4.59 5.66 -7.33
C ALA A 8 3.13 5.63 -7.80
N SER A 9 2.60 4.44 -8.11
CA SER A 9 1.20 4.27 -8.53
C SER A 9 0.22 4.57 -7.40
N LYS A 10 0.50 4.18 -6.15
CA LYS A 10 -0.34 4.53 -4.98
C LYS A 10 -0.36 6.04 -4.72
N PHE A 11 0.80 6.68 -4.79
CA PHE A 11 0.91 8.15 -4.70
C PHE A 11 0.16 8.86 -5.83
N ALA A 12 0.18 8.30 -7.05
CA ALA A 12 -0.59 8.86 -8.16
C ALA A 12 -2.10 8.82 -7.89
N VAL A 13 -2.61 7.74 -7.29
CA VAL A 13 -4.02 7.64 -6.88
C VAL A 13 -4.37 8.67 -5.81
N GLU A 14 -3.52 8.85 -4.80
CA GLU A 14 -3.70 9.88 -3.76
C GLU A 14 -3.77 11.29 -4.37
N GLY A 15 -2.78 11.67 -5.17
CA GLY A 15 -2.75 12.98 -5.81
C GLY A 15 -3.91 13.22 -6.77
N PHE A 16 -4.34 12.18 -7.49
CA PHE A 16 -5.52 12.23 -8.35
C PHE A 16 -6.80 12.47 -7.54
N CYS A 17 -7.02 11.69 -6.48
CA CYS A 17 -8.21 11.83 -5.64
C CYS A 17 -8.25 13.18 -4.91
N GLU A 18 -7.12 13.65 -4.37
CA GLU A 18 -7.02 14.96 -3.71
C GLU A 18 -7.35 16.10 -4.70
N SER A 19 -6.82 16.02 -5.92
CA SER A 19 -7.15 16.97 -6.99
C SER A 19 -8.62 16.93 -7.40
N LEU A 20 -9.22 15.73 -7.41
CA LEU A 20 -10.62 15.52 -7.80
C LEU A 20 -11.59 16.08 -6.76
N VAL A 21 -11.28 15.98 -5.46
CA VAL A 21 -12.15 16.46 -4.37
C VAL A 21 -12.56 17.91 -4.58
N VAL A 22 -11.63 18.79 -4.97
CA VAL A 22 -11.89 20.22 -5.19
C VAL A 22 -12.99 20.46 -6.23
N GLN A 23 -13.06 19.62 -7.26
CA GLN A 23 -14.07 19.72 -8.32
C GLN A 23 -15.37 19.00 -7.93
N ALA A 24 -15.26 17.82 -7.33
CA ALA A 24 -16.39 16.97 -6.94
C ALA A 24 -17.32 17.63 -5.91
N LEU A 25 -16.77 18.48 -5.04
CA LEU A 25 -17.55 19.25 -4.06
C LEU A 25 -18.70 20.06 -4.69
N LYS A 26 -18.51 20.61 -5.90
CA LYS A 26 -19.55 21.38 -6.59
C LYS A 26 -20.78 20.54 -6.94
N PHE A 27 -20.62 19.23 -7.05
CA PHE A 27 -21.66 18.29 -7.46
C PHE A 27 -22.22 17.50 -6.28
N ASN A 28 -21.86 17.85 -5.04
CA ASN A 28 -22.20 17.10 -3.83
C ASN A 28 -21.77 15.61 -3.92
N VAL A 29 -20.65 15.35 -4.61
CA VAL A 29 -20.00 14.04 -4.70
C VAL A 29 -18.85 14.00 -3.72
N PHE A 30 -18.83 13.00 -2.85
CA PHE A 30 -17.80 12.81 -1.84
C PHE A 30 -16.83 11.72 -2.29
N VAL A 31 -15.54 12.02 -2.22
CA VAL A 31 -14.46 11.08 -2.49
C VAL A 31 -13.72 10.82 -1.19
N SER A 32 -13.40 9.56 -0.90
CA SER A 32 -12.61 9.16 0.25
C SER A 32 -11.67 8.03 -0.15
N LEU A 33 -10.44 8.07 0.34
CA LEU A 33 -9.47 6.99 0.19
C LEU A 33 -9.40 6.19 1.48
N ILE A 34 -9.37 4.87 1.34
CA ILE A 34 -9.08 3.95 2.43
C ILE A 34 -7.63 3.51 2.26
N GLU A 35 -6.81 3.79 3.25
CA GLU A 35 -5.36 3.54 3.25
C GLU A 35 -5.02 2.41 4.23
N PRO A 36 -5.23 1.14 3.84
CA PRO A 36 -4.91 0.03 4.71
C PRO A 36 -3.40 -0.16 4.84
N GLY A 37 -2.98 -0.66 6.01
CA GLY A 37 -1.68 -1.32 6.16
C GLY A 37 -1.66 -2.69 5.45
N PRO A 38 -0.75 -3.62 5.83
CA PRO A 38 -0.73 -4.97 5.27
C PRO A 38 -2.10 -5.67 5.41
N VAL A 39 -2.58 -6.29 4.31
CA VAL A 39 -3.84 -7.04 4.28
C VAL A 39 -3.58 -8.41 3.70
N VAL A 40 -3.86 -9.45 4.48
CA VAL A 40 -3.66 -10.85 4.09
C VAL A 40 -4.70 -11.21 3.02
N THR A 41 -4.24 -11.29 1.78
CA THR A 41 -5.04 -11.57 0.58
C THR A 41 -4.21 -12.42 -0.37
N GLU A 42 -4.86 -13.04 -1.35
CA GLU A 42 -4.14 -13.79 -2.41
C GLU A 42 -3.13 -12.93 -3.20
N PHE A 43 -3.28 -11.60 -3.18
CA PHE A 43 -2.35 -10.69 -3.85
C PHE A 43 -0.94 -10.80 -3.27
N GLU A 44 -0.82 -10.79 -1.94
CA GLU A 44 0.47 -10.90 -1.26
C GLU A 44 1.11 -12.27 -1.50
N THR A 45 0.31 -13.33 -1.45
CA THR A 45 0.80 -14.71 -1.61
C THR A 45 1.40 -14.90 -3.00
N LYS A 46 0.69 -14.48 -4.06
CA LYS A 46 1.18 -14.53 -5.44
C LYS A 46 2.43 -13.68 -5.64
N LEU A 47 2.47 -12.48 -5.07
CA LEU A 47 3.63 -11.59 -5.15
C LEU A 47 4.89 -12.24 -4.56
N TYR A 48 4.79 -12.90 -3.41
CA TYR A 48 5.94 -13.57 -2.81
C TYR A 48 6.36 -14.82 -3.58
N GLU A 49 5.41 -15.62 -4.08
CA GLU A 49 5.73 -16.77 -4.93
C GLU A 49 6.45 -16.35 -6.22
N GLU A 50 5.97 -15.28 -6.88
CA GLU A 50 6.64 -14.73 -8.06
C GLU A 50 8.03 -14.20 -7.73
N ALA A 51 8.18 -13.47 -6.62
CA ALA A 51 9.46 -12.91 -6.20
C ALA A 51 10.47 -14.01 -5.80
N GLU A 52 10.05 -15.11 -5.20
CA GLU A 52 10.96 -16.20 -4.84
C GLU A 52 11.42 -17.02 -6.04
N ASN A 53 10.62 -17.08 -7.10
CA ASN A 53 10.91 -17.85 -8.31
C ASN A 53 11.43 -17.00 -9.48
N ALA A 54 11.56 -15.70 -9.31
CA ALA A 54 12.02 -14.80 -10.36
C ALA A 54 13.51 -15.00 -10.69
N ASP A 55 13.85 -14.76 -11.96
CA ASP A 55 15.24 -14.78 -12.41
C ASP A 55 15.94 -13.44 -12.11
N TYR A 56 16.87 -13.47 -11.16
CA TYR A 56 17.70 -12.32 -10.80
C TYR A 56 19.07 -12.32 -11.49
N SER A 57 19.32 -13.20 -12.46
CA SER A 57 20.63 -13.32 -13.13
C SER A 57 21.09 -12.04 -13.83
N ALA A 58 20.14 -11.20 -14.26
CA ALA A 58 20.40 -9.89 -14.87
C ALA A 58 20.53 -8.74 -13.85
N THR A 59 20.28 -8.98 -12.56
CA THR A 59 20.42 -8.00 -11.48
C THR A 59 21.83 -8.09 -10.89
N ASP A 60 22.39 -6.97 -10.43
CA ASP A 60 23.68 -7.00 -9.77
C ASP A 60 23.61 -7.86 -8.48
N PRO A 61 24.69 -8.57 -8.12
CA PRO A 61 24.65 -9.51 -7.00
C PRO A 61 24.33 -8.86 -5.65
N GLU A 62 24.74 -7.61 -5.42
CA GLU A 62 24.51 -6.91 -4.14
C GLU A 62 23.02 -6.57 -3.97
N THR A 63 22.40 -6.01 -5.01
CA THR A 63 20.97 -5.70 -5.02
C THR A 63 20.12 -6.97 -4.95
N ALA A 64 20.50 -8.02 -5.68
CA ALA A 64 19.80 -9.31 -5.62
C ALA A 64 19.86 -9.93 -4.21
N ASP A 65 21.02 -9.86 -3.55
CA ASP A 65 21.19 -10.34 -2.18
C ASP A 65 20.36 -9.52 -1.19
N MET A 66 20.40 -8.19 -1.32
CA MET A 66 19.60 -7.27 -0.50
C MET A 66 18.10 -7.52 -0.68
N PHE A 67 17.64 -7.74 -1.91
CA PHE A 67 16.24 -8.04 -2.18
C PHE A 67 15.82 -9.36 -1.52
N SER A 68 16.54 -10.44 -1.79
CA SER A 68 16.13 -11.79 -1.40
C SER A 68 16.34 -12.07 0.09
N LYS A 69 17.51 -11.70 0.64
CA LYS A 69 17.88 -12.07 2.02
C LYS A 69 17.39 -11.08 3.06
N LEU A 70 17.28 -9.79 2.71
CA LEU A 70 16.88 -8.75 3.63
C LEU A 70 15.44 -8.31 3.39
N TYR A 71 15.13 -7.79 2.20
CA TYR A 71 13.83 -7.18 1.92
C TYR A 71 12.69 -8.20 1.95
N LEU A 72 12.74 -9.26 1.14
CA LEU A 72 11.67 -10.27 1.08
C LEU A 72 11.43 -10.92 2.45
N LYS A 73 12.51 -11.32 3.13
CA LYS A 73 12.45 -11.92 4.47
C LYS A 73 11.75 -10.98 5.47
N ASN A 74 12.17 -9.71 5.53
CA ASN A 74 11.59 -8.75 6.46
C ASN A 74 10.16 -8.38 6.08
N SER A 75 9.86 -8.27 4.79
CA SER A 75 8.51 -8.01 4.28
C SER A 75 7.53 -9.10 4.70
N LYS A 76 7.92 -10.38 4.55
CA LYS A 76 7.12 -11.53 5.05
C LYS A 76 6.88 -11.47 6.55
N ALA A 77 7.92 -11.14 7.33
CA ALA A 77 7.79 -11.01 8.78
C ALA A 77 6.85 -9.86 9.20
N ILE A 78 6.91 -8.72 8.51
CA ILE A 78 6.00 -7.59 8.71
C ILE A 78 4.57 -8.00 8.37
N PHE A 79 4.36 -8.66 7.24
CA PHE A 79 3.03 -9.11 6.81
C PHE A 79 2.43 -10.11 7.79
N SER A 80 3.23 -11.05 8.29
CA SER A 80 2.80 -12.03 9.29
C SER A 80 2.49 -11.42 10.66
N SER A 81 3.10 -10.28 11.02
CA SER A 81 2.94 -9.67 12.36
C SER A 81 1.91 -8.53 12.40
N LEU A 82 1.75 -7.80 11.31
CA LEU A 82 0.87 -6.63 11.20
C LEU A 82 -0.30 -6.83 10.23
N GLY A 83 -0.43 -8.03 9.65
CA GLY A 83 -1.45 -8.38 8.68
C GLY A 83 -2.86 -8.23 9.23
N GLN A 84 -3.70 -7.50 8.50
CA GLN A 84 -5.14 -7.38 8.73
C GLN A 84 -5.90 -8.34 7.81
N THR A 85 -7.11 -8.74 8.19
CA THR A 85 -7.98 -9.53 7.32
C THR A 85 -8.75 -8.64 6.35
N PRO A 86 -9.24 -9.16 5.21
CA PRO A 86 -10.11 -8.40 4.31
C PRO A 86 -11.39 -7.91 5.00
N SER A 87 -11.91 -8.67 5.96
CA SER A 87 -13.06 -8.28 6.77
C SER A 87 -12.76 -7.06 7.64
N ASP A 88 -11.59 -7.00 8.28
CA ASP A 88 -11.17 -5.83 9.07
C ASP A 88 -11.15 -4.56 8.22
N ILE A 89 -10.72 -4.67 6.95
CA ILE A 89 -10.69 -3.54 6.02
C ILE A 89 -12.08 -3.17 5.53
N ALA A 90 -12.94 -4.16 5.26
CA ALA A 90 -14.31 -3.92 4.82
C ALA A 90 -15.14 -3.16 5.86
N GLU A 91 -14.81 -3.29 7.15
CA GLU A 91 -15.48 -2.59 8.24
C GLU A 91 -15.03 -1.13 8.42
N VAL A 92 -13.99 -0.68 7.73
CA VAL A 92 -13.51 0.72 7.79
C VAL A 92 -14.56 1.65 7.17
N LYS A 93 -15.34 2.31 8.03
CA LYS A 93 -16.32 3.31 7.60
C LYS A 93 -15.63 4.63 7.27
N GLY A 94 -15.78 5.10 6.04
CA GLY A 94 -15.45 6.47 5.67
C GLY A 94 -16.35 7.45 6.43
N HIS A 95 -15.78 8.51 7.01
CA HIS A 95 -16.55 9.59 7.63
C HIS A 95 -17.21 10.44 6.53
N ALA A 96 -18.32 9.96 5.97
CA ALA A 96 -19.13 10.73 5.04
C ALA A 96 -19.81 11.88 5.79
N GLY A 97 -19.37 13.12 5.54
CA GLY A 97 -20.06 14.31 6.05
C GLY A 97 -19.19 15.48 6.47
N VAL A 98 -17.87 15.36 6.45
CA VAL A 98 -16.98 16.51 6.69
C VAL A 98 -15.95 16.55 5.57
N PRO A 99 -15.70 17.70 4.92
CA PRO A 99 -14.55 17.87 4.05
C PRO A 99 -13.32 17.88 4.97
N LEU A 100 -12.87 16.68 5.35
CA LEU A 100 -11.79 16.48 6.28
C LEU A 100 -10.66 15.76 5.57
N LEU A 101 -9.59 16.51 5.40
CA LEU A 101 -8.21 16.09 5.50
C LEU A 101 -7.98 15.37 6.87
N SER A 102 -8.68 14.28 7.16
CA SER A 102 -8.55 13.51 8.40
C SER A 102 -7.77 12.24 8.12
N ARG A 103 -6.45 12.39 8.19
CA ARG A 103 -5.49 11.30 8.34
C ARG A 103 -5.85 10.47 9.57
N HIS A 104 -6.35 9.26 9.38
CA HIS A 104 -6.18 8.19 10.37
C HIS A 104 -4.81 7.54 10.18
N THR A 105 -3.75 8.32 10.40
CA THR A 105 -2.40 7.81 10.49
C THR A 105 -2.24 7.08 11.82
N ARG A 106 -2.13 5.75 11.79
CA ARG A 106 -1.49 5.01 12.89
C ARG A 106 -0.01 5.39 12.93
N PRO A 107 0.60 5.58 14.12
CA PRO A 107 2.00 5.94 14.22
C PRO A 107 2.84 4.71 13.95
N ILE A 108 3.50 4.67 12.79
CA ILE A 108 4.87 4.21 12.54
C ILE A 108 5.07 4.31 11.04
N GLY A 109 6.01 5.18 10.66
CA GLY A 109 6.15 5.68 9.30
C GLY A 109 6.52 4.60 8.28
N ILE A 110 5.95 4.75 7.10
CA ILE A 110 6.68 5.00 5.85
C ILE A 110 5.69 5.70 4.92
N ALA A 111 6.16 6.80 4.32
CA ALA A 111 5.52 7.62 3.31
C ALA A 111 4.52 8.68 3.81
N ARG A 112 5.11 9.81 4.26
CA ARG A 112 4.57 11.17 4.48
C ARG A 112 3.15 11.33 4.99
#